data_AF-A0A0N9U8Z1-F1
#
_entry.id   AF-A0A0N9U8Z1-F1
#
_cell.length_a   1.000
_cell.length_b   1.000
_cell.length_c   1.000
_cell.angle_alpha   90.00
_cell.angle_beta   90.00
_cell.angle_gamma   90.00
#
_symmetry.space_group_name_H-M   'P 1'
#
loop_
_entity.id
_entity.type
_entity.pdbx_description
1 polymer ?
#
loop_
_entity_poly.entity_id
_entity_poly.type
_entity_poly.pdbx_seq_one_letter_code
_entity_poly.pdbx_strand_id
1 'polypeptide(L)'
;MLPPTDDRDHPLARRFDAFVRDPAFPCVGAKSALAKGQIRIVVGRDMRSAWDDLRIYPNLLDLAWTYAREPSLFHSLAVVFEEDSGLDEEGFERCLWERLESLTRKDDFHGQIADPRVSADPGDPHFSLSFGGEAFFVVGLHPRASRPARRFERPALVFNLHDQFEQLRASGVYDKMRSTILARDVALAGDINPMLARHGTMSEARQYSGRAVGSDWVCPFAGRSGAPAPRNVLAGRGD
;
A
#
# COMPACT_ATOMS: atom_id res chain seq x y z
N MET A 1 -7.18 -21.97 7.18
CA MET A 1 -7.25 -20.58 6.70
C MET A 1 -8.56 -20.41 5.96
N LEU A 2 -9.27 -19.28 6.10
CA LEU A 2 -10.45 -19.01 5.26
C LEU A 2 -10.01 -18.96 3.78
N PRO A 3 -10.84 -19.43 2.83
CA PRO A 3 -10.50 -19.33 1.42
C PRO A 3 -10.37 -17.86 1.00
N PRO A 4 -9.49 -17.54 0.03
CA PRO A 4 -9.46 -16.21 -0.57
C PRO A 4 -10.82 -15.86 -1.19
N THR A 5 -11.13 -14.58 -1.24
CA THR A 5 -12.42 -14.05 -1.70
C THR A 5 -12.19 -12.87 -2.63
N ASP A 6 -13.09 -12.69 -3.60
CA ASP A 6 -13.12 -11.53 -4.48
C ASP A 6 -14.54 -10.96 -4.52
N ASP A 7 -14.70 -9.80 -3.90
CA ASP A 7 -15.98 -9.12 -3.72
C ASP A 7 -16.27 -8.15 -4.89
N ARG A 8 -15.73 -8.40 -6.09
CA ARG A 8 -15.89 -7.54 -7.28
C ARG A 8 -17.33 -7.17 -7.62
N ASP A 9 -18.29 -8.02 -7.27
CA ASP A 9 -19.71 -7.77 -7.52
C ASP A 9 -20.37 -6.87 -6.48
N HIS A 10 -19.68 -6.58 -5.37
CA HIS A 10 -20.16 -5.68 -4.34
C HIS A 10 -20.34 -4.26 -4.91
N PRO A 11 -21.42 -3.53 -4.56
CA PRO A 11 -21.67 -2.18 -5.09
C PRO A 11 -20.51 -1.20 -4.85
N LEU A 12 -19.84 -1.30 -3.70
CA LEU A 12 -18.66 -0.49 -3.39
C LEU A 12 -17.44 -0.86 -4.25
N ALA A 13 -17.24 -2.15 -4.54
CA ALA A 13 -16.16 -2.60 -5.43
C ALA A 13 -16.36 -2.05 -6.86
N ARG A 14 -17.60 -2.06 -7.37
CA ARG A 14 -17.93 -1.45 -8.67
C ARG A 14 -17.70 0.05 -8.72
N ARG A 15 -17.95 0.77 -7.62
CA ARG A 15 -17.64 2.21 -7.50
C ARG A 15 -16.13 2.45 -7.44
N PHE A 16 -15.38 1.59 -6.77
CA PHE A 16 -13.91 1.62 -6.80
C PHE A 16 -13.35 1.38 -8.21
N ASP A 17 -13.88 0.41 -8.94
CA ASP A 17 -13.53 0.17 -10.34
C ASP A 17 -13.84 1.39 -11.22
N ALA A 18 -15.01 2.01 -11.04
CA ALA A 18 -15.38 3.22 -11.77
C ALA A 18 -14.41 4.37 -11.48
N PHE A 19 -14.01 4.55 -10.22
CA PHE A 19 -12.99 5.53 -9.81
C PHE A 19 -11.64 5.27 -10.52
N VAL A 20 -11.17 4.02 -10.59
CA VAL A 20 -9.92 3.69 -11.29
C VAL A 20 -10.05 3.90 -12.80
N ARG A 21 -11.23 3.65 -13.39
CA ARG A 21 -11.50 3.89 -14.83
C ARG A 21 -11.53 5.36 -15.19
N ASP A 22 -11.95 6.24 -14.26
CA ASP A 22 -12.10 7.67 -14.50
C ASP A 22 -10.89 8.26 -15.23
N PRO A 23 -11.06 8.91 -16.40
CA PRO A 23 -9.96 9.50 -17.16
C PRO A 23 -9.08 10.46 -16.35
N ALA A 24 -9.64 11.17 -15.36
CA ALA A 24 -8.92 12.07 -14.48
C ALA A 24 -8.00 11.34 -13.49
N PHE A 25 -8.29 10.07 -13.15
CA PHE A 25 -7.42 9.29 -12.27
C PHE A 25 -6.04 9.06 -12.92
N PRO A 26 -4.93 9.48 -12.27
CA PRO A 26 -3.64 9.59 -12.96
C PRO A 26 -2.84 8.27 -13.01
N CYS A 27 -3.19 7.27 -12.19
CA CYS A 27 -2.38 6.05 -12.05
C CYS A 27 -2.58 5.07 -13.22
N VAL A 28 -1.68 5.13 -14.20
CA VAL A 28 -1.70 4.22 -15.37
C VAL A 28 -1.42 2.76 -15.01
N GLY A 29 -0.70 2.50 -13.91
CA GLY A 29 -0.48 1.14 -13.40
C GLY A 29 -1.78 0.49 -12.91
N ALA A 30 -2.55 1.21 -12.09
CA ALA A 30 -3.86 0.76 -11.64
C ALA A 30 -4.86 0.58 -12.80
N LYS A 31 -4.85 1.47 -13.80
CA LYS A 31 -5.64 1.30 -15.02
C LYS A 31 -5.25 0.02 -15.79
N SER A 32 -3.96 -0.28 -15.86
CA SER A 32 -3.46 -1.50 -16.52
C SER A 32 -3.87 -2.76 -15.76
N ALA A 33 -3.75 -2.75 -14.44
CA ALA A 33 -4.21 -3.84 -13.56
C ALA A 33 -5.70 -4.11 -13.76
N LEU A 34 -6.52 -3.06 -13.78
CA LEU A 34 -7.96 -3.18 -13.97
C LEU A 34 -8.33 -3.70 -15.36
N ALA A 35 -7.67 -3.20 -16.42
CA ALA A 35 -7.92 -3.63 -17.79
C ALA A 35 -7.60 -5.13 -18.00
N LYS A 36 -6.64 -5.66 -17.24
CA LYS A 36 -6.26 -7.08 -17.27
C LYS A 36 -7.02 -7.95 -16.27
N GLY A 37 -7.92 -7.37 -15.46
CA GLY A 37 -8.65 -8.09 -14.43
C GLY A 37 -7.77 -8.60 -13.27
N GLN A 38 -6.63 -7.93 -13.03
CA GLN A 38 -5.62 -8.31 -12.05
C GLN A 38 -5.72 -7.50 -10.73
N ILE A 39 -6.86 -6.84 -10.50
CA ILE A 39 -7.20 -6.25 -9.20
C ILE A 39 -8.18 -7.20 -8.51
N ARG A 40 -7.76 -7.81 -7.41
CA ARG A 40 -8.69 -8.50 -6.50
C ARG A 40 -9.25 -7.49 -5.51
N ILE A 41 -10.55 -7.56 -5.22
CA ILE A 41 -11.18 -6.63 -4.29
C ILE A 41 -11.73 -7.38 -3.08
N VAL A 42 -11.45 -6.88 -1.88
CA VAL A 42 -12.07 -7.31 -0.63
C VAL A 42 -12.81 -6.12 -0.04
N VAL A 43 -14.10 -6.27 0.22
CA VAL A 43 -14.90 -5.24 0.89
C VAL A 43 -14.98 -5.57 2.37
N GLY A 44 -14.33 -4.74 3.19
CA GLY A 44 -14.41 -4.77 4.64
C GLY A 44 -15.42 -3.74 5.17
N ARG A 45 -15.78 -3.87 6.44
CA ARG A 45 -16.78 -2.99 7.06
C ARG A 45 -16.16 -1.68 7.57
N ASP A 46 -15.23 -1.78 8.51
CA ASP A 46 -14.62 -0.63 9.19
C ASP A 46 -13.10 -0.80 9.32
N MET A 47 -12.36 0.15 8.77
CA MET A 47 -10.89 0.19 8.80
C MET A 47 -10.30 0.30 10.21
N ARG A 48 -11.09 0.71 11.20
CA ARG A 48 -10.66 0.78 12.60
C ARG A 48 -10.64 -0.60 13.28
N SER A 49 -11.24 -1.61 12.64
CA SER A 49 -11.44 -2.95 13.22
C SER A 49 -10.55 -3.99 12.54
N ALA A 50 -10.09 -4.98 13.32
CA ALA A 50 -9.35 -6.14 12.82
C ALA A 50 -10.25 -7.28 12.36
N TRP A 51 -11.57 -7.08 12.39
CA TRP A 51 -12.56 -8.11 12.08
C TRP A 51 -12.36 -8.68 10.67
N ASP A 52 -12.19 -7.81 9.67
CA ASP A 52 -12.02 -8.21 8.27
C ASP A 52 -10.60 -8.69 7.95
N ASP A 53 -9.64 -8.62 8.87
CA ASP A 53 -8.28 -9.17 8.66
C ASP A 53 -8.34 -10.67 8.36
N LEU A 54 -9.35 -11.39 8.89
CA LEU A 54 -9.58 -12.80 8.59
C LEU A 54 -9.94 -13.07 7.12
N ARG A 55 -10.41 -12.04 6.40
CA ARG A 55 -10.70 -12.07 4.95
C ARG A 55 -9.59 -11.45 4.13
N ILE A 56 -8.93 -10.40 4.65
CA ILE A 56 -7.82 -9.71 3.98
C ILE A 56 -6.57 -10.59 3.92
N TYR A 57 -6.18 -11.18 5.05
CA TYR A 57 -4.92 -11.91 5.17
C TYR A 57 -4.82 -13.14 4.24
N PRO A 58 -5.84 -14.01 4.10
CA PRO A 58 -5.81 -15.09 3.12
C PRO A 58 -5.64 -14.62 1.67
N ASN A 59 -6.19 -13.45 1.33
CA ASN A 59 -6.02 -12.87 0.01
C ASN A 59 -4.60 -12.35 -0.24
N LEU A 60 -3.94 -11.80 0.79
CA LEU A 60 -2.52 -11.43 0.71
C LEU A 60 -1.64 -12.66 0.45
N LEU A 61 -1.83 -13.74 1.21
CA LEU A 61 -1.06 -14.97 1.01
C LEU A 61 -1.31 -15.60 -0.36
N ASP A 62 -2.58 -15.69 -0.78
CA ASP A 62 -2.92 -16.27 -2.07
C ASP A 62 -2.33 -15.45 -3.23
N LEU A 63 -2.35 -14.11 -3.14
CA LEU A 63 -1.70 -13.24 -4.11
C LEU A 63 -0.17 -13.45 -4.12
N ALA A 64 0.48 -13.46 -2.95
CA ALA A 64 1.91 -13.67 -2.83
C ALA A 64 2.35 -15.02 -3.42
N TRP A 65 1.68 -16.11 -3.04
CA TRP A 65 2.03 -17.46 -3.50
C TRP A 65 1.71 -17.70 -4.97
N THR A 66 0.60 -17.14 -5.48
CA THR A 66 0.28 -17.23 -6.91
C THR A 66 1.33 -16.47 -7.72
N TYR A 67 1.72 -15.29 -7.27
CA TYR A 67 2.75 -14.50 -7.93
C TYR A 67 4.12 -15.19 -7.91
N ALA A 68 4.55 -15.74 -6.77
CA ALA A 68 5.83 -16.44 -6.66
C ALA A 68 5.94 -17.64 -7.63
N ARG A 69 4.80 -18.27 -7.96
CA ARG A 69 4.73 -19.39 -8.92
C ARG A 69 4.72 -18.92 -10.36
N GLU A 70 4.05 -17.81 -10.66
CA GLU A 70 3.91 -17.27 -12.01
C GLU A 70 4.02 -15.73 -12.01
N PRO A 71 5.25 -15.19 -11.94
CA PRO A 71 5.46 -13.75 -11.87
C PRO A 71 4.93 -13.06 -13.13
N SER A 72 4.04 -12.10 -12.94
CA SER A 72 3.47 -11.30 -14.01
C SER A 72 3.10 -9.90 -13.52
N LEU A 73 3.12 -8.91 -14.41
CA LEU A 73 2.91 -7.51 -14.03
C LEU A 73 1.43 -7.18 -13.80
N PHE A 74 1.21 -6.16 -12.96
CA PHE A 74 -0.05 -5.48 -12.63
C PHE A 74 -1.04 -6.24 -11.73
N HIS A 75 -0.58 -7.09 -10.82
CA HIS A 75 -1.42 -7.65 -9.75
C HIS A 75 -1.48 -6.75 -8.52
N SER A 76 -2.68 -6.59 -7.97
CA SER A 76 -2.91 -5.90 -6.70
C SER A 76 -4.10 -6.47 -5.94
N LEU A 77 -4.11 -6.25 -4.63
CA LEU A 77 -5.25 -6.47 -3.75
C LEU A 77 -5.76 -5.12 -3.25
N ALA A 78 -7.00 -4.77 -3.57
CA ALA A 78 -7.67 -3.61 -3.03
C ALA A 78 -8.60 -4.01 -1.88
N VAL A 79 -8.35 -3.51 -0.69
CA VAL A 79 -9.25 -3.60 0.45
C VAL A 79 -10.02 -2.30 0.56
N VAL A 80 -11.34 -2.34 0.44
CA VAL A 80 -12.20 -1.15 0.43
C VAL A 80 -13.17 -1.24 1.61
N PHE A 81 -13.28 -0.17 2.40
CA PHE A 81 -14.08 -0.18 3.62
C PHE A 81 -15.42 0.54 3.43
N GLU A 82 -16.51 -0.05 3.92
CA GLU A 82 -17.85 0.53 3.78
C GLU A 82 -18.04 1.82 4.58
N GLU A 83 -17.50 1.85 5.80
CA GLU A 83 -17.58 3.00 6.67
C GLU A 83 -16.63 4.11 6.21
N ASP A 84 -17.17 5.30 5.96
CA ASP A 84 -16.37 6.52 5.74
C ASP A 84 -15.50 6.82 6.96
N SER A 85 -15.99 6.47 8.16
CA SER A 85 -15.40 6.73 9.49
C SER A 85 -15.09 8.20 9.78
N GLY A 86 -15.24 9.10 8.79
CA GLY A 86 -14.99 10.52 8.90
C GLY A 86 -13.59 10.77 9.45
N LEU A 87 -12.56 10.12 8.90
CA LEU A 87 -11.16 10.26 9.33
C LEU A 87 -10.43 11.36 8.55
N ASP A 88 -9.67 12.19 9.25
CA ASP A 88 -8.72 13.12 8.63
C ASP A 88 -7.46 12.36 8.21
N GLU A 89 -6.49 13.04 7.61
CA GLU A 89 -5.28 12.37 7.13
C GLU A 89 -4.51 11.69 8.27
N GLU A 90 -4.44 12.30 9.45
CA GLU A 90 -3.75 11.71 10.62
C GLU A 90 -4.52 10.51 11.19
N GLY A 91 -5.84 10.62 11.30
CA GLY A 91 -6.70 9.52 11.73
C GLY A 91 -6.65 8.34 10.76
N PHE A 92 -6.68 8.61 9.45
CA PHE A 92 -6.54 7.59 8.41
C PHE A 92 -5.17 6.93 8.46
N GLU A 93 -4.09 7.71 8.58
CA GLU A 93 -2.72 7.19 8.70
C GLU A 93 -2.58 6.27 9.92
N ARG A 94 -3.11 6.67 11.08
CA ARG A 94 -3.09 5.83 12.28
C ARG A 94 -3.81 4.50 12.06
N CYS A 95 -5.03 4.53 11.52
CA CYS A 95 -5.78 3.30 11.24
C CYS A 95 -5.08 2.43 10.20
N LEU A 96 -4.46 3.03 9.18
CA LEU A 96 -3.69 2.32 8.16
C LEU A 96 -2.55 1.54 8.81
N TRP A 97 -1.76 2.19 9.65
CA TRP A 97 -0.65 1.53 10.33
C TRP A 97 -1.11 0.48 11.33
N GLU A 98 -2.20 0.71 12.06
CA GLU A 98 -2.80 -0.32 12.93
C GLU A 98 -3.23 -1.55 12.15
N ARG A 99 -3.83 -1.38 10.95
CA ARG A 99 -4.19 -2.51 10.09
C ARG A 99 -2.95 -3.26 9.60
N LEU A 100 -1.93 -2.54 9.13
CA LEU A 100 -0.69 -3.14 8.64
C LEU A 100 0.07 -3.89 9.75
N GLU A 101 0.15 -3.32 10.94
CA GLU A 101 0.69 -3.98 12.13
C GLU A 101 -0.10 -5.26 12.47
N SER A 102 -1.43 -5.17 12.45
CA SER A 102 -2.32 -6.30 12.73
C SER A 102 -2.18 -7.44 11.71
N LEU A 103 -1.96 -7.13 10.44
CA LEU A 103 -1.71 -8.10 9.37
C LEU A 103 -0.30 -8.70 9.47
N THR A 104 0.72 -7.88 9.73
CA THR A 104 2.11 -8.35 9.90
C THR A 104 2.23 -9.32 11.06
N ARG A 105 1.60 -9.02 12.20
CA ARG A 105 1.59 -9.94 13.36
C ARG A 105 0.91 -11.27 13.05
N LYS A 106 -0.13 -11.28 12.20
CA LYS A 106 -0.75 -12.53 11.74
C LYS A 106 0.20 -13.30 10.83
N ASP A 107 0.93 -12.59 9.96
CA ASP A 107 1.95 -13.20 9.09
C ASP A 107 3.07 -13.87 9.90
N ASP A 108 3.55 -13.20 10.94
CA ASP A 108 4.51 -13.76 11.91
C ASP A 108 3.96 -14.95 12.67
N PHE A 109 2.72 -14.84 13.18
CA PHE A 109 2.07 -15.93 13.91
C PHE A 109 1.91 -17.19 13.04
N HIS A 110 1.71 -17.01 11.73
CA HIS A 110 1.64 -18.09 10.75
C HIS A 110 3.02 -18.58 10.27
N GLY A 111 4.11 -18.07 10.85
CA GLY A 111 5.48 -18.51 10.55
C GLY A 111 5.97 -18.13 9.16
N GLN A 112 5.37 -17.13 8.52
CA GLN A 112 5.81 -16.67 7.21
C GLN A 112 7.13 -15.91 7.33
N ILE A 113 8.00 -16.09 6.35
CA ILE A 113 9.29 -15.39 6.30
C ILE A 113 9.09 -14.10 5.50
N ALA A 114 9.76 -13.03 5.92
CA ALA A 114 9.77 -11.78 5.15
C ALA A 114 10.48 -11.97 3.81
N ASP A 115 10.13 -11.15 2.84
CA ASP A 115 10.84 -11.13 1.57
C ASP A 115 12.30 -10.69 1.81
N PRO A 116 13.30 -11.53 1.52
CA PRO A 116 14.70 -11.21 1.80
C PRO A 116 15.26 -10.10 0.89
N ARG A 117 14.52 -9.67 -0.14
CA ARG A 117 14.94 -8.61 -1.07
C ARG A 117 14.73 -7.19 -0.52
N VAL A 118 13.96 -7.04 0.56
CA VAL A 118 13.61 -5.74 1.16
C VAL A 118 13.99 -5.68 2.64
N SER A 119 14.10 -4.46 3.17
CA SER A 119 14.32 -4.24 4.60
C SER A 119 13.01 -4.31 5.37
N ALA A 120 13.04 -4.88 6.58
CA ALA A 120 11.91 -4.86 7.51
C ALA A 120 11.93 -3.62 8.45
N ASP A 121 12.99 -2.81 8.42
CA ASP A 121 13.11 -1.59 9.22
C ASP A 121 12.36 -0.43 8.52
N PRO A 122 11.30 0.13 9.12
CA PRO A 122 10.54 1.22 8.50
C PRO A 122 11.33 2.52 8.32
N GLY A 123 12.50 2.67 8.94
CA GLY A 123 13.43 3.77 8.71
C GLY A 123 14.34 3.59 7.49
N ASP A 124 14.46 2.38 6.96
CA ASP A 124 15.37 2.05 5.86
C ASP A 124 14.83 2.54 4.50
N PRO A 125 15.65 3.17 3.64
CA PRO A 125 15.25 3.53 2.28
C PRO A 125 14.79 2.36 1.39
N HIS A 126 15.12 1.12 1.74
CA HIS A 126 14.71 -0.12 1.09
C HIS A 126 13.64 -0.88 1.89
N PHE A 127 12.99 -0.21 2.85
CA PHE A 127 11.86 -0.78 3.58
C PHE A 127 10.76 -1.24 2.61
N SER A 128 10.14 -2.37 2.88
CA SER A 128 8.81 -2.69 2.34
C SER A 128 8.08 -3.65 3.29
N LEU A 129 6.76 -3.68 3.22
CA LEU A 129 6.00 -4.67 3.98
C LEU A 129 6.16 -6.03 3.31
N SER A 130 6.14 -7.11 4.09
CA SER A 130 6.19 -8.47 3.55
C SER A 130 5.02 -9.29 4.06
N PHE A 131 4.37 -10.02 3.15
CA PHE A 131 3.33 -10.99 3.49
C PHE A 131 3.53 -12.25 2.65
N GLY A 132 3.51 -13.42 3.29
CA GLY A 132 3.63 -14.70 2.56
C GLY A 132 4.91 -14.88 1.75
N GLY A 133 6.00 -14.19 2.10
CA GLY A 133 7.28 -14.23 1.40
C GLY A 133 7.49 -13.19 0.30
N GLU A 134 6.47 -12.37 -0.02
CA GLU A 134 6.57 -11.32 -1.04
C GLU A 134 6.44 -9.92 -0.43
N ALA A 135 7.19 -8.96 -0.97
CA ALA A 135 7.14 -7.56 -0.59
C ALA A 135 5.96 -6.81 -1.24
N PHE A 136 5.38 -5.85 -0.50
CA PHE A 136 4.21 -5.08 -0.91
C PHE A 136 4.36 -3.58 -0.62
N PHE A 137 4.12 -2.78 -1.65
CA PHE A 137 3.91 -1.34 -1.54
C PHE A 137 2.41 -1.05 -1.35
N VAL A 138 2.06 -0.33 -0.28
CA VAL A 138 0.67 -0.03 0.07
C VAL A 138 0.30 1.39 -0.29
N VAL A 139 -0.84 1.54 -0.97
CA VAL A 139 -1.43 2.82 -1.34
C VAL A 139 -2.72 3.01 -0.54
N GLY A 140 -2.70 3.94 0.41
CA GLY A 140 -3.89 4.42 1.10
C GLY A 140 -4.68 5.43 0.28
N LEU A 141 -6.01 5.31 0.30
CA LEU A 141 -6.98 6.23 -0.31
C LEU A 141 -8.05 6.56 0.74
N HIS A 142 -8.49 7.82 0.82
CA HIS A 142 -9.61 8.20 1.68
C HIS A 142 -10.27 9.51 1.22
N PRO A 143 -11.54 9.77 1.62
CA PRO A 143 -12.33 10.89 1.08
C PRO A 143 -11.72 12.28 1.31
N ARG A 144 -10.93 12.39 2.39
CA ARG A 144 -10.38 13.65 2.89
C ARG A 144 -8.88 13.80 2.63
N ALA A 145 -8.32 12.98 1.73
CA ALA A 145 -6.91 13.08 1.35
C ALA A 145 -6.61 14.45 0.75
N SER A 146 -5.50 15.09 1.12
CA SER A 146 -5.09 16.37 0.54
C SER A 146 -4.91 16.26 -0.97
N ARG A 147 -4.32 15.15 -1.45
CA ARG A 147 -4.07 14.84 -2.85
C ARG A 147 -5.33 14.30 -3.56
N PRO A 148 -5.82 14.94 -4.64
CA PRO A 148 -6.99 14.46 -5.39
C PRO A 148 -6.85 13.03 -5.91
N ALA A 149 -5.65 12.62 -6.35
CA ALA A 149 -5.38 11.25 -6.79
C ALA A 149 -5.58 10.19 -5.69
N ARG A 150 -5.63 10.61 -4.41
CA ARG A 150 -5.87 9.75 -3.25
C ARG A 150 -7.29 9.84 -2.70
N ARG A 151 -8.18 10.64 -3.31
CA ARG A 151 -9.57 10.86 -2.88
C ARG A 151 -10.53 9.86 -3.52
N PHE A 152 -10.63 8.67 -2.93
CA PHE A 152 -11.76 7.79 -3.17
C PHE A 152 -12.87 8.05 -2.14
N GLU A 153 -14.14 7.84 -2.51
CA GLU A 153 -15.32 8.13 -1.65
C GLU A 153 -15.41 7.32 -0.35
N ARG A 154 -14.52 6.33 -0.17
CA ARG A 154 -14.35 5.55 1.05
C ARG A 154 -12.88 5.26 1.35
N PRO A 155 -12.53 4.93 2.60
CA PRO A 155 -11.20 4.43 2.92
C PRO A 155 -10.88 3.16 2.14
N ALA A 156 -9.66 3.08 1.60
CA ALA A 156 -9.16 1.88 0.94
C ALA A 156 -7.64 1.73 1.11
N LEU A 157 -7.19 0.47 1.13
CA LEU A 157 -5.79 0.08 1.12
C LEU A 157 -5.53 -0.79 -0.12
N VAL A 158 -4.63 -0.35 -0.99
CA VAL A 158 -4.26 -1.12 -2.19
C VAL A 158 -2.84 -1.66 -2.02
N PHE A 159 -2.73 -2.97 -1.92
CA PHE A 159 -1.47 -3.70 -1.82
C PHE A 159 -0.98 -4.05 -3.22
N ASN A 160 0.20 -3.56 -3.58
CA ASN A 160 0.84 -3.83 -4.87
C ASN A 160 2.14 -4.58 -4.63
N LEU A 161 2.40 -5.67 -5.35
CA LEU A 161 3.67 -6.39 -5.19
C LEU A 161 4.84 -5.48 -5.58
N HIS A 162 5.83 -5.41 -4.71
CA HIS A 162 7.00 -4.55 -4.86
C HIS A 162 7.84 -4.93 -6.09
N ASP A 163 8.04 -6.23 -6.31
CA ASP A 163 8.85 -6.77 -7.41
C ASP A 163 8.37 -6.34 -8.81
N GLN A 164 7.07 -6.02 -8.96
CA GLN A 164 6.54 -5.49 -10.21
C GLN A 164 7.13 -4.12 -10.57
N PHE A 165 7.44 -3.30 -9.57
CA PHE A 165 8.12 -2.02 -9.79
C PHE A 165 9.59 -2.24 -10.19
N GLU A 166 10.26 -3.23 -9.58
CA GLU A 166 11.63 -3.63 -9.94
C GLU A 166 11.71 -4.17 -11.37
N GLN A 167 10.78 -5.03 -11.78
CA GLN A 167 10.70 -5.53 -13.15
C GLN A 167 10.48 -4.39 -14.17
N LEU A 168 9.58 -3.45 -13.87
CA LEU A 168 9.35 -2.28 -14.72
C LEU A 168 10.59 -1.38 -14.82
N ARG A 169 11.40 -1.28 -13.76
CA ARG A 169 12.66 -0.53 -13.75
C ARG A 169 13.72 -1.24 -14.58
N ALA A 170 13.89 -2.54 -14.38
CA ALA A 170 14.82 -3.36 -15.16
C ALA A 170 14.51 -3.34 -16.66
N SER A 171 13.23 -3.25 -17.04
CA SER A 171 12.82 -3.15 -18.44
C SER A 171 12.89 -1.72 -19.02
N GLY A 172 13.29 -0.71 -18.23
CA GLY A 172 13.34 0.70 -18.64
C GLY A 172 11.97 1.36 -18.86
N VAL A 173 10.87 0.68 -18.55
CA VAL A 173 9.50 1.18 -18.77
C VAL A 173 9.05 2.09 -17.62
N TYR A 174 9.61 1.89 -16.43
CA TYR A 174 9.23 2.61 -15.21
C TYR A 174 9.35 4.13 -15.35
N ASP A 175 10.45 4.65 -15.90
CA ASP A 175 10.65 6.10 -16.00
C ASP A 175 9.62 6.78 -16.91
N LYS A 176 9.27 6.13 -18.04
CA LYS A 176 8.20 6.61 -18.92
C LYS A 176 6.84 6.59 -18.22
N MET A 177 6.56 5.51 -17.50
CA MET A 177 5.32 5.36 -16.73
C MET A 177 5.22 6.43 -15.65
N ARG A 178 6.30 6.63 -14.88
CA ARG A 178 6.39 7.64 -13.82
C ARG A 178 6.22 9.05 -14.37
N SER A 179 6.90 9.42 -15.44
CA SER A 179 6.73 10.74 -16.07
C SER A 179 5.29 10.98 -16.49
N THR A 180 4.62 9.95 -17.00
CA THR A 180 3.20 10.03 -17.36
C THR A 180 2.32 10.21 -16.12
N ILE A 181 2.57 9.47 -15.04
CA ILE A 181 1.83 9.61 -13.77
C ILE A 181 2.02 11.00 -13.20
N LEU A 182 3.27 11.50 -13.16
CA LEU A 182 3.60 12.84 -12.67
C LEU A 182 2.89 13.93 -13.48
N ALA A 183 2.90 13.85 -14.81
CA ALA A 183 2.22 14.83 -15.66
C ALA A 183 0.70 14.85 -15.42
N ARG A 184 0.08 13.68 -15.25
CA ARG A 184 -1.36 13.57 -14.96
C ARG A 184 -1.70 14.03 -13.54
N ASP A 185 -0.83 13.73 -12.57
CA ASP A 185 -1.00 14.17 -11.18
C ASP A 185 -0.88 15.68 -11.06
N VAL A 186 0.09 16.31 -11.74
CA VAL A 186 0.19 17.78 -11.82
C VAL A 186 -1.04 18.38 -12.49
N ALA A 187 -1.54 17.78 -13.56
CA ALA A 187 -2.76 18.26 -14.22
C ALA A 187 -4.00 18.16 -13.31
N LEU A 188 -4.01 17.22 -12.36
CA LEU A 188 -5.12 16.99 -11.44
C LEU A 188 -5.00 17.79 -10.13
N ALA A 189 -3.80 17.86 -9.56
CA ALA A 189 -3.52 18.44 -8.24
C ALA A 189 -2.96 19.87 -8.31
N GLY A 190 -2.42 20.28 -9.46
CA GLY A 190 -1.80 21.59 -9.67
C GLY A 190 -0.31 21.65 -9.32
N ASP A 191 0.23 20.66 -8.62
CA ASP A 191 1.64 20.59 -8.18
C ASP A 191 2.19 19.14 -8.18
N ILE A 192 3.51 19.01 -8.10
CA ILE A 192 4.16 17.68 -8.06
C ILE A 192 3.98 17.08 -6.67
N ASN A 193 3.52 15.83 -6.59
CA ASN A 193 3.49 15.10 -5.33
C ASN A 193 4.92 14.84 -4.79
N PRO A 194 5.33 15.48 -3.68
CA PRO A 194 6.66 15.28 -3.10
C PRO A 194 6.86 13.85 -2.58
N MET A 195 5.76 13.13 -2.34
CA MET A 195 5.79 11.73 -1.92
C MET A 195 6.09 10.77 -3.06
N LEU A 196 6.13 11.21 -4.33
CA LEU A 196 6.62 10.40 -5.46
C LEU A 196 8.15 10.53 -5.64
N ALA A 197 8.88 10.53 -4.51
CA ALA A 197 10.34 10.58 -4.45
C ALA A 197 10.96 9.44 -5.27
N ARG A 198 12.24 9.61 -5.66
CA ARG A 198 12.97 8.53 -6.34
C ARG A 198 13.09 7.34 -5.37
N HIS A 199 12.93 6.14 -5.90
CA HIS A 199 13.13 4.91 -5.12
C HIS A 199 14.53 4.90 -4.48
N GLY A 200 14.63 4.40 -3.25
CA GLY A 200 15.90 4.25 -2.52
C GLY A 200 16.46 5.52 -1.88
N THR A 201 15.78 6.68 -1.96
CA THR A 201 16.25 7.90 -1.28
C THR A 201 15.63 8.12 0.10
N MET A 202 14.39 7.64 0.30
CA MET A 202 13.64 7.74 1.55
C MET A 202 12.76 6.49 1.68
N SER A 203 12.55 6.04 2.92
CA SER A 203 11.64 4.91 3.20
C SER A 203 10.27 5.15 2.58
N GLU A 204 9.75 4.12 1.90
CA GLU A 204 8.41 4.15 1.32
C GLU A 204 7.29 4.17 2.36
N ALA A 205 7.58 3.86 3.63
CA ALA A 205 6.63 3.97 4.73
C ALA A 205 5.96 5.36 4.76
N ARG A 206 6.73 6.41 4.51
CA ARG A 206 6.24 7.80 4.48
C ARG A 206 5.14 8.00 3.43
N GLN A 207 5.08 7.18 2.38
CA GLN A 207 4.21 7.36 1.23
C GLN A 207 2.89 6.59 1.34
N TYR A 208 2.77 5.65 2.28
CA TYR A 208 1.64 4.72 2.31
C TYR A 208 0.30 5.41 2.55
N SER A 209 0.22 6.29 3.55
CA SER A 209 -1.01 7.03 3.87
C SER A 209 -1.37 8.07 2.80
N GLY A 210 -0.39 8.55 2.04
CA GLY A 210 -0.56 9.65 1.10
C GLY A 210 -0.59 11.04 1.76
N ARG A 211 -0.47 11.11 3.10
CA ARG A 211 -0.34 12.35 3.86
C ARG A 211 1.05 12.97 3.62
N ALA A 212 1.13 14.29 3.50
CA ALA A 212 2.41 14.98 3.49
C ALA A 212 3.01 15.00 4.91
N VAL A 213 4.24 14.50 5.07
CA VAL A 213 4.90 14.39 6.37
C VAL A 213 6.27 15.08 6.36
N GLY A 214 6.62 15.69 7.50
CA GLY A 214 7.89 16.40 7.70
C GLY A 214 9.10 15.48 7.86
N SER A 215 10.30 16.05 7.93
CA SER A 215 11.55 15.30 8.12
C SER A 215 11.59 14.57 9.48
N ASP A 216 10.93 15.13 10.49
CA ASP A 216 10.77 14.64 11.85
C ASP A 216 9.76 13.49 12.01
N TRP A 217 9.03 13.14 10.94
CA TRP A 217 8.08 12.04 10.99
C TRP A 217 8.78 10.70 11.23
N VAL A 218 8.20 9.90 12.14
CA VAL A 218 8.63 8.54 12.47
C VAL A 218 7.47 7.59 12.21
N CYS A 219 7.78 6.48 11.56
CA CYS A 219 6.78 5.44 11.29
C CYS A 219 6.33 4.79 12.61
N PRO A 220 5.02 4.66 12.88
CA PRO A 220 4.51 4.03 14.10
C PRO A 220 4.55 2.49 14.04
N PHE A 221 4.98 1.92 12.92
CA PHE A 221 5.08 0.47 12.70
C PHE A 221 6.20 -0.13 13.55
N ALA A 222 5.88 -1.15 14.34
CA ALA A 222 6.86 -1.80 15.22
C ALA A 222 7.68 -2.89 14.49
N GLY A 223 7.24 -3.31 13.30
CA GLY A 223 7.91 -4.34 12.51
C GLY A 223 7.48 -5.76 12.88
N ARG A 224 8.16 -6.74 12.29
CA ARG A 224 7.93 -8.17 12.56
C ARG A 224 8.48 -8.54 13.95
N SER A 225 7.82 -9.47 14.62
CA SER A 225 8.25 -10.04 15.91
C SER A 225 9.59 -10.75 15.72
N GLY A 226 10.69 -10.08 16.08
CA GLY A 226 12.07 -10.56 15.87
C GLY A 226 12.95 -9.66 15.01
N ALA A 227 12.40 -8.59 14.41
CA ALA A 227 13.22 -7.53 13.85
C ALA A 227 13.95 -6.79 14.99
N PRO A 228 15.23 -6.40 14.81
CA PRO A 228 15.90 -5.55 15.80
C PRO A 228 15.09 -4.26 15.96
N ALA A 229 14.82 -3.88 17.21
CA ALA A 229 14.07 -2.66 17.52
C ALA A 229 14.69 -1.45 16.79
N PRO A 230 13.88 -0.51 16.28
CA PRO A 230 14.41 0.67 15.62
C PRO A 230 15.35 1.40 16.58
N ARG A 231 16.59 1.60 16.15
CA ARG A 231 17.58 2.34 16.95
C ARG A 231 17.12 3.79 17.06
N ASN A 232 16.62 4.18 18.23
CA ASN A 232 16.45 5.59 18.58
C ASN A 232 17.81 6.29 18.51
N VAL A 233 18.09 7.00 17.42
CA VAL A 233 19.24 7.89 17.31
C VAL A 233 18.91 9.20 18.02
N LEU A 234 18.73 9.17 19.34
CA LEU A 234 18.74 10.37 20.19
C LEU A 234 19.03 9.97 21.65
N ALA A 235 20.29 9.66 21.93
CA ALA A 235 20.89 9.79 23.27
C ALA A 235 22.41 9.95 23.10
N GLY A 236 22.84 11.20 22.91
CA GLY A 236 24.23 11.61 22.85
C GLY A 236 24.36 13.07 23.27
N ARG A 237 24.06 13.34 24.55
CA ARG A 237 24.45 14.55 25.27
C ARG A 237 25.13 14.13 26.58
N GLY A 238 26.30 14.71 26.85
CA GLY A 238 27.11 14.57 28.07
C GLY A 238 28.00 13.33 28.04
N ASP A 239 29.31 13.39 28.19
CA ASP A 239 30.14 14.38 28.93
C ASP A 239 31.32 14.92 28.13
#